data_AF-A0A6F8YUV0-F1
#
_entry.id   AF-A0A6F8YUV0-F1
#
_cell.length_a   1.000
_cell.length_b   1.000
_cell.length_c   1.000
_cell.angle_alpha   90.00
_cell.angle_beta   90.00
_cell.angle_gamma   90.00
#
_symmetry.space_group_name_H-M   'P 1'
#
loop_
_entity.id
_entity.type
_entity.pdbx_description
1 polymer ?
#
loop_
_entity_poly.entity_id
_entity_poly.type
_entity_poly.pdbx_seq_one_letter_code
_entity_poly.pdbx_strand_id
1 'polypeptide(L)'
;MWVLQMLELYGFVEPGGVGEAFAKGEVGYGGRLPLNTNGGQLSEAYMWGFLHLVEAVRQLRGEAGARQLPGPRTAQYCSTFGFMKAASTILSRELR
;
A
#
# COMPACT_ATOMS: atom_id res chain seq x y z
N MET A 1 1.18 -5.42 9.71
CA MET A 1 1.08 -4.71 10.99
C MET A 1 2.22 -3.69 10.98
N TRP A 2 2.01 -2.48 11.51
CA TRP A 2 2.83 -1.25 11.30
C TRP A 2 2.45 -0.35 10.11
N VAL A 3 1.21 -0.43 9.61
CA VAL A 3 0.76 0.40 8.48
C VAL A 3 0.83 1.90 8.80
N LEU A 4 0.43 2.31 10.00
CA LEU A 4 0.37 3.73 10.37
C LEU A 4 1.78 4.34 10.39
N GLN A 5 2.72 3.70 11.09
CA GLN A 5 4.10 4.15 11.17
C GLN A 5 4.79 4.16 9.82
N MET A 6 4.50 3.18 8.94
CA MET A 6 5.07 3.16 7.60
C MET A 6 4.65 4.38 6.76
N LEU A 7 3.40 4.84 6.88
CA LEU A 7 2.95 6.03 6.16
C LEU A 7 3.77 7.27 6.54
N GLU A 8 4.14 7.39 7.81
CA GLU A 8 4.99 8.49 8.30
C GLU A 8 6.46 8.29 7.92
N LEU A 9 7.01 7.10 8.17
CA LEU A 9 8.42 6.80 7.94
C LEU A 9 8.83 6.88 6.45
N TYR A 10 7.91 6.54 5.54
CA TYR A 10 8.14 6.69 4.10
C TYR A 10 7.72 8.06 3.56
N GLY A 11 7.25 8.97 4.42
CA GLY A 11 6.96 10.36 4.05
C GLY A 11 5.66 10.57 3.26
N PHE A 12 4.71 9.64 3.33
CA PHE A 12 3.39 9.81 2.72
C PHE A 12 2.48 10.74 3.52
N VAL A 13 2.68 10.77 4.83
CA VAL A 13 2.00 11.61 5.81
C VAL A 13 3.05 12.16 6.77
N GLU A 14 2.89 13.39 7.24
CA GLU A 14 3.78 13.96 8.26
C GLU A 14 3.67 13.17 9.58
N PRO A 15 4.75 13.09 10.39
CA PRO A 15 4.71 12.43 11.69
C PRO A 15 3.55 12.93 12.58
N GLY A 16 2.74 12.00 13.10
CA GLY A 16 1.55 12.30 13.89
C GLY A 16 0.28 12.61 13.08
N GLY A 17 0.38 12.72 11.75
CA GLY A 17 -0.74 13.11 10.88
C GLY A 17 -1.62 11.95 10.41
N VAL A 18 -1.22 10.69 10.63
CA VAL A 18 -1.89 9.54 10.01
C VAL A 18 -3.34 9.39 10.45
N GLY A 19 -3.65 9.64 11.73
CA GLY A 19 -5.03 9.56 12.22
C GLY A 19 -5.98 10.50 11.47
N GLU A 20 -5.55 11.74 11.25
CA GLU A 20 -6.32 12.73 10.51
C GLU A 20 -6.42 12.37 9.01
N ALA A 21 -5.34 11.87 8.41
CA ALA A 21 -5.34 11.46 7.00
C ALA A 21 -6.35 10.32 6.74
N PHE A 22 -6.46 9.34 7.65
CA PHE A 22 -7.52 8.31 7.58
C PHE A 22 -8.91 8.89 7.84
N ALA A 23 -9.07 9.78 8.83
CA ALA A 23 -10.36 10.40 9.14
C ALA A 23 -10.92 11.23 7.96
N LYS A 24 -10.03 11.85 7.18
CA LYS A 24 -10.36 12.60 5.95
C LYS A 24 -10.56 11.70 4.71
N GLY A 25 -10.28 10.40 4.80
CA GLY A 25 -10.35 9.47 3.66
C GLY A 25 -9.24 9.67 2.64
N GLU A 26 -8.13 10.33 2.99
CA GLU A 26 -7.00 10.52 2.08
C GLU A 26 -6.21 9.24 1.84
N VAL A 27 -6.15 8.37 2.85
CA VAL A 27 -5.48 7.08 2.84
C VAL A 27 -6.51 5.96 2.90
N GLY A 28 -6.36 4.97 2.02
CA GLY A 28 -7.28 3.83 1.93
C GLY A 28 -7.99 3.77 0.58
N TYR A 29 -9.01 2.91 0.48
CA TYR A 29 -9.69 2.65 -0.78
C TYR A 29 -10.41 3.92 -1.28
N GLY A 30 -10.06 4.39 -2.48
CA GLY A 30 -10.62 5.60 -3.08
C GLY A 30 -9.98 6.93 -2.64
N GLY A 31 -9.04 6.91 -1.69
CA GLY A 31 -8.27 8.09 -1.29
C GLY A 31 -7.18 8.47 -2.29
N ARG A 32 -6.51 9.61 -2.06
CA ARG A 32 -5.34 10.03 -2.86
C ARG A 32 -4.16 9.05 -2.75
N LEU A 33 -4.11 8.30 -1.65
CA LEU A 33 -3.15 7.24 -1.41
C LEU A 33 -3.89 5.91 -1.20
N PRO A 34 -4.24 5.20 -2.30
CA PRO A 34 -4.78 3.86 -2.21
C PRO A 34 -3.80 2.94 -1.47
N LEU A 35 -4.31 2.20 -0.50
CA LEU A 35 -3.49 1.39 0.41
C LEU A 35 -4.18 0.05 0.66
N ASN A 36 -3.40 -1.03 0.53
CA ASN A 36 -3.86 -2.40 0.80
C ASN A 36 -5.22 -2.69 0.13
N THR A 37 -5.33 -2.47 -1.19
CA THR A 37 -6.57 -2.65 -1.96
C THR A 37 -7.11 -4.08 -1.93
N ASN A 38 -6.29 -5.05 -1.57
CA ASN A 38 -6.68 -6.43 -1.28
C ASN A 38 -7.30 -6.63 0.11
N GLY A 39 -7.25 -5.63 1.00
CA GLY A 39 -7.59 -5.72 2.42
C GLY A 39 -6.40 -5.94 3.34
N GLY A 40 -5.21 -6.14 2.76
CA GLY A 40 -3.95 -6.35 3.49
C GLY A 40 -4.03 -7.50 4.49
N GLN A 41 -3.22 -7.40 5.53
CA GLN A 41 -3.15 -8.43 6.58
C GLN A 41 -4.40 -8.51 7.48
N LEU A 42 -5.28 -7.51 7.44
CA LEU A 42 -6.47 -7.45 8.29
C LEU A 42 -7.67 -8.16 7.67
N SER A 43 -7.76 -8.24 6.34
CA SER A 43 -8.95 -8.78 5.67
C SER A 43 -8.65 -9.82 4.59
N GLU A 44 -7.48 -9.79 3.93
CA GLU A 44 -7.14 -10.82 2.94
C GLU A 44 -6.57 -12.07 3.61
N ALA A 45 -5.35 -11.96 4.16
CA ALA A 45 -4.70 -12.98 4.97
C ALA A 45 -3.40 -12.45 5.61
N TYR A 46 -3.02 -13.03 6.75
CA TYR A 46 -1.77 -12.73 7.43
C TYR A 46 -0.56 -13.45 6.79
N MET A 47 -0.21 -13.07 5.56
CA MET A 47 0.83 -13.73 4.74
C MET A 47 2.10 -12.87 4.55
N TRP A 48 2.50 -12.10 5.57
CA TRP A 48 3.79 -11.40 5.66
C TRP A 48 4.29 -10.75 4.35
N GLY A 49 3.40 -10.07 3.62
CA GLY A 49 3.76 -9.30 2.43
C GLY A 49 3.66 -10.01 1.09
N PHE A 50 3.63 -11.35 1.04
CA PHE A 50 3.53 -12.09 -0.23
C PHE A 50 2.32 -11.63 -1.06
N LEU A 51 1.16 -11.48 -0.41
CA LEU A 51 -0.04 -11.04 -1.09
C LEU A 51 -0.04 -9.54 -1.47
N HIS A 52 0.78 -8.71 -0.81
CA HIS A 52 0.88 -7.29 -1.17
C HIS A 52 1.64 -7.13 -2.49
N LEU A 53 2.67 -7.94 -2.72
CA LEU A 53 3.36 -7.99 -4.01
C LEU A 53 2.44 -8.53 -5.12
N VAL A 54 1.66 -9.56 -4.84
CA VAL A 54 0.68 -10.10 -5.80
C VAL A 54 -0.37 -9.03 -6.16
N GLU A 55 -0.93 -8.34 -5.16
CA GLU A 55 -1.89 -7.26 -5.38
C GLU A 55 -1.26 -6.10 -6.16
N ALA A 56 -0.02 -5.69 -5.82
CA ALA A 56 0.69 -4.65 -6.56
C ALA A 56 0.86 -5.02 -8.04
N VAL A 57 1.26 -6.26 -8.35
CA VAL A 57 1.39 -6.74 -9.72
C VAL A 57 0.04 -6.77 -10.44
N ARG A 58 -1.01 -7.28 -9.79
CA ARG A 58 -2.37 -7.30 -10.35
C ARG A 58 -2.86 -5.90 -10.67
N GLN A 59 -2.69 -4.95 -9.74
CA GLN A 59 -3.08 -3.55 -9.93
C GLN A 59 -2.34 -2.93 -11.11
N LEU A 60 -1.01 -3.09 -11.20
CA LEU A 60 -0.22 -2.54 -12.31
C LEU A 60 -0.60 -3.15 -13.67
N ARG A 61 -1.00 -4.43 -13.70
CA ARG A 61 -1.42 -5.14 -14.91
C ARG A 61 -2.87 -4.88 -15.33
N GLY A 62 -3.72 -4.35 -14.45
CA GLY A 62 -5.14 -4.22 -14.74
C GLY A 62 -5.96 -5.48 -14.41
N GLU A 63 -5.45 -6.34 -13.52
CA GLU A 63 -5.99 -7.66 -13.21
C GLU A 63 -6.62 -7.75 -11.81
N ALA A 64 -6.83 -6.62 -11.12
CA ALA A 64 -7.35 -6.61 -9.74
C ALA A 64 -8.90 -6.67 -9.65
N GLY A 65 -9.60 -6.92 -10.76
CA GLY A 65 -11.05 -7.09 -10.81
C GLY A 65 -11.81 -5.86 -10.30
N ALA A 66 -12.81 -6.08 -9.43
CA ALA A 66 -13.64 -5.00 -8.88
C ALA A 66 -12.86 -3.97 -8.03
N ARG A 67 -11.63 -4.29 -7.61
CA ARG A 67 -10.78 -3.44 -6.78
C ARG A 67 -9.73 -2.66 -7.59
N GLN A 68 -9.78 -2.75 -8.92
CA GLN A 68 -8.81 -2.17 -9.82
C GLN A 68 -8.81 -0.63 -9.72
N LEU A 69 -7.63 -0.07 -9.45
CA LEU A 69 -7.42 1.38 -9.44
C LEU A 69 -7.34 1.93 -10.88
N PRO A 70 -7.70 3.20 -11.08
CA PRO A 70 -7.60 3.84 -12.40
C PRO A 70 -6.14 4.09 -12.79
N GLY A 71 -5.60 3.21 -13.65
CA GLY A 71 -4.30 3.38 -14.30
C GLY A 71 -3.07 3.55 -13.39
N PRO A 72 -2.87 2.75 -12.33
CA PRO A 72 -1.68 2.84 -11.51
C PRO A 72 -0.42 2.55 -12.33
N ARG A 73 0.59 3.44 -12.23
CA ARG A 73 1.89 3.27 -12.91
C ARG A 73 2.99 2.74 -12.00
N THR A 74 2.85 3.00 -10.70
CA THR A 74 3.83 2.63 -9.68
C THR A 74 3.10 2.08 -8.47
N ALA A 75 3.67 1.06 -7.84
CA ALA A 75 3.21 0.51 -6.58
C ALA A 75 4.42 0.33 -5.65
N GLN A 76 4.24 0.65 -4.37
CA GLN A 76 5.27 0.45 -3.35
C GLN A 76 4.80 -0.57 -2.33
N TYR A 77 5.57 -1.63 -2.18
CA TYR A 77 5.43 -2.55 -1.05
C TYR A 77 6.44 -2.14 0.02
N CYS A 78 5.94 -1.95 1.25
CA CYS A 78 6.75 -1.64 2.41
C CYS A 78 6.71 -2.82 3.37
N SER A 79 7.89 -3.33 3.71
CA SER A 79 8.08 -4.41 4.67
C SER A 79 8.84 -3.89 5.88
N THR A 80 8.49 -4.40 7.07
CA THR A 80 9.27 -4.19 8.29
C THR A 80 9.43 -5.51 9.03
N PHE A 81 10.61 -5.76 9.58
CA PHE A 81 10.87 -6.89 10.47
C PHE A 81 11.33 -6.37 11.83
N GLY A 82 10.38 -6.21 12.75
CA GLY A 82 10.59 -5.47 13.99
C GLY A 82 10.79 -3.97 13.73
N PHE A 83 10.64 -3.14 14.76
CA PHE A 83 10.72 -1.67 14.68
C PHE A 83 12.02 -1.12 14.05
N MET A 84 13.06 -1.96 13.87
CA MET A 84 14.40 -1.52 13.49
C MET A 84 14.81 -1.87 12.05
N LYS A 85 14.04 -2.69 11.32
CA LYS A 85 14.39 -3.07 9.95
C LYS A 85 13.22 -2.80 9.02
N ALA A 86 13.46 -1.98 8.00
CA ALA A 86 12.53 -1.73 6.93
C ALA A 86 13.19 -2.02 5.59
N ALA A 87 12.42 -2.60 4.67
CA ALA A 87 12.81 -2.71 3.26
C ALA A 87 11.60 -2.32 2.41
N SER A 88 11.88 -1.68 1.28
CA SER A 88 10.86 -1.27 0.33
C SER A 88 11.16 -1.80 -1.06
N THR A 89 10.11 -2.16 -1.78
CA THR A 89 10.16 -2.53 -3.19
C THR A 89 9.21 -1.62 -3.95
N ILE A 90 9.73 -0.93 -4.96
CA ILE A 90 8.94 -0.12 -5.89
C ILE A 90 8.83 -0.91 -7.20
N LEU A 91 7.60 -1.14 -7.64
CA LEU A 91 7.27 -1.77 -8.91
C LEU A 91 6.72 -0.70 -9.85
N SER A 92 7.24 -0.62 -11.06
CA SER A 92 6.74 0.28 -12.10
C SER A 92 6.26 -0.52 -13.31
N ARG A 93 5.23 0.00 -13.98
CA ARG A 93 4.85 -0.44 -15.32
C ARG A 93 5.40 0.55 -16.33
N GLU A 94 6.37 0.10 -17.11
CA GLU A 94 6.82 0.82 -18.30
C GLU A 94 5.93 0.41 -19.49
N LEU A 95 5.08 1.32 -19.93
CA LEU A 95 4.43 1.20 -21.23
C LEU A 95 5.46 1.60 -22.27
N ARG A 96 5.85 0.66 -23.14
CA ARG A 96 6.49 0.99 -24.41
C ARG A 96 5.47 1.56 -25.37
#